data_AF-A0A2T5H4W7-F1
#
_entry.id   AF-A0A2T5H4W7-F1
#
_cell.length_a   1.000
_cell.length_b   1.000
_cell.length_c   1.000
_cell.angle_alpha   90.00
_cell.angle_beta   90.00
_cell.angle_gamma   90.00
#
_symmetry.space_group_name_H-M   'P 1'
#
loop_
_entity.id
_entity.type
_entity.pdbx_description
1 polymer ?
#
loop_
_entity_poly.entity_id
_entity_poly.type
_entity_poly.pdbx_seq_one_letter_code
_entity_poly.pdbx_strand_id
1 'polypeptide(L)' 'MKVLVAVKRVVDYNVKVRVKADNSGVDLANVKMSMNPFCEIAV' A
#
# COMPACT_ATOMS: atom_id res chain seq x y z
N MET A 1 21.94 17.91 -11.10
CA MET A 1 21.20 16.69 -11.50
C MET A 1 19.83 16.72 -10.84
N LYS A 2 18.75 16.36 -11.53
CA LYS A 2 17.39 16.27 -10.97
C LYS A 2 16.82 14.89 -11.26
N VAL A 3 16.23 14.26 -10.26
CA VAL A 3 15.64 12.91 -10.34
C VAL A 3 14.21 12.99 -9.81
N LEU A 4 13.28 12.36 -10.52
CA LEU A 4 11.89 12.21 -10.09
C LEU A 4 11.69 10.78 -9.58
N VAL A 5 11.20 10.64 -8.36
CA VAL A 5 10.93 9.34 -7.71
C VAL A 5 9.43 9.16 -7.54
N ALA A 6 8.88 8.11 -8.13
CA ALA A 6 7.47 7.76 -7.97
C ALA A 6 7.25 6.99 -6.66
N VAL A 7 6.23 7.38 -5.90
CA VAL A 7 5.83 6.71 -4.66
C VAL A 7 4.41 6.19 -4.76
N LYS A 8 4.11 5.09 -4.07
CA LYS A 8 2.78 4.48 -4.05
C LYS A 8 2.29 4.29 -2.61
N ARG A 9 1.05 4.69 -2.34
CA ARG A 9 0.35 4.38 -1.08
C ARG A 9 -0.28 2.99 -1.17
N VAL A 10 0.00 2.14 -0.18
CA VAL A 10 -0.46 0.73 -0.13
C VAL A 10 -0.92 0.37 1.29
N VAL A 11 -1.53 -0.80 1.45
CA VAL A 11 -1.81 -1.38 2.78
C VAL A 11 -0.49 -1.61 3.51
N ASP A 12 -0.43 -1.26 4.80
CA ASP A 12 0.77 -1.46 5.62
C ASP A 12 1.19 -2.94 5.61
N TYR A 13 2.50 -3.19 5.47
CA TYR A 13 3.03 -4.53 5.28
C TYR A 13 2.79 -5.46 6.49
N ASN A 14 2.50 -4.90 7.67
CA ASN A 14 2.16 -5.68 8.86
C ASN A 14 0.66 -6.05 8.94
N VAL A 15 -0.18 -5.48 8.07
CA VAL A 15 -1.63 -5.74 8.07
C VAL A 15 -1.94 -7.00 7.26
N LYS A 16 -2.63 -7.96 7.89
CA LYS A 16 -3.17 -9.12 7.18
C LYS A 16 -4.39 -8.70 6.36
N VAL A 17 -4.25 -8.81 5.04
CA VAL A 17 -5.29 -8.47 4.06
C VAL A 17 -6.51 -9.42 4.19
N ARG A 18 -7.72 -8.86 4.02
CA ARG A 18 -8.98 -9.60 3.98
C ARG A 18 -9.67 -9.36 2.64
N VAL A 19 -10.38 -10.38 2.14
CA VAL A 19 -11.19 -10.30 0.92
C VAL A 19 -12.62 -9.96 1.32
N LYS A 20 -13.31 -9.13 0.53
CA LYS A 20 -14.73 -8.84 0.72
C LYS A 20 -15.58 -10.10 0.52
N ALA A 21 -16.72 -10.19 1.21
CA ALA A 21 -17.60 -11.36 1.14
C ALA A 21 -18.17 -11.63 -0.28
N ASP A 22 -18.28 -10.59 -1.10
CA ASP A 22 -18.74 -10.66 -2.49
C ASP A 22 -17.63 -11.02 -3.50
N ASN A 23 -16.41 -11.26 -3.02
CA ASN A 23 -15.21 -11.52 -3.83
C ASN A 23 -14.85 -10.39 -4.83
N SER A 24 -15.39 -9.18 -4.67
CA SER A 24 -15.09 -8.05 -5.56
C SER A 24 -13.67 -7.49 -5.38
N GLY A 25 -12.98 -7.86 -4.30
CA GLY A 25 -11.60 -7.45 -4.05
C GLY A 25 -11.23 -7.44 -2.57
N VAL A 26 -10.18 -6.70 -2.25
CA VAL A 26 -9.66 -6.53 -0.89
C VAL A 26 -10.51 -5.51 -0.11
N ASP A 27 -10.78 -5.83 1.15
CA ASP A 27 -11.36 -4.87 2.08
C ASP A 27 -10.29 -3.88 2.58
N LEU A 28 -10.43 -2.62 2.16
CA LEU A 28 -9.57 -1.51 2.54
C LEU A 28 -10.21 -0.63 3.63
N ALA A 29 -11.39 -0.98 4.14
CA ALA A 29 -12.03 -0.23 5.20
C ALA A 29 -11.25 -0.41 6.51
N ASN A 30 -10.95 0.69 7.20
CA ASN A 30 -10.30 0.70 8.50
C ASN A 30 -8.94 -0.03 8.57
N VAL A 31 -8.25 -0.22 7.45
CA VAL A 31 -6.88 -0.76 7.43
C VAL A 31 -5.84 0.37 7.44
N LYS A 32 -4.73 0.15 8.13
CA LYS A 32 -3.60 1.08 8.09
C LYS A 32 -2.98 1.07 6.69
N MET A 33 -2.74 2.27 6.16
CA MET A 33 -2.08 2.47 4.87
C MET A 33 -0.72 3.12 5.10
N SER A 34 0.28 2.77 4.31
CA SER A 34 1.65 3.28 4.38
C SER A 34 2.21 3.58 2.99
N MET A 35 3.40 4.19 2.94
CA MET A 35 4.20 4.18 1.72
C MET A 35 4.62 2.73 1.42
N ASN A 36 4.69 2.39 0.15
CA ASN A 36 5.22 1.09 -0.25
C ASN A 36 6.69 0.99 0.21
N PRO A 37 7.12 -0.10 0.87
CA PRO A 37 8.48 -0.21 1.40
C PRO A 37 9.59 0.02 0.35
N PHE A 38 9.36 -0.36 -0.92
CA PHE A 38 10.32 -0.11 -1.99
C PHE A 38 10.37 1.37 -2.40
N CYS A 39 9.26 2.08 -2.27
CA CYS A 39 9.22 3.53 -2.50
C CYS A 39 9.96 4.29 -1.39
N GLU A 40 10.00 3.78 -0.15
CA GLU A 40 10.80 4.39 0.93
C GLU A 40 12.31 4.25 0.67
N ILE A 41 12.74 3.12 0.08
CA ILE A 41 14.15 2.90 -0.32
C ILE A 41 14.54 3.81 -1.49
N ALA A 42 13.59 4.15 -2.36
CA ALA A 42 13.85 4.91 -3.58
C ALA A 42 13.98 6.43 -3.36
N VAL A 43 13.53 6.95 -2.22
CA VAL A 43 13.66 8.36 -1.80
C VAL A 43 15.07 8.63 -1.27
#